data_AF-A0AAN5DII7-F1
#
_entry.id   AF-A0AAN5DII7-F1
#
_cell.length_a   1.000
_cell.length_b   1.000
_cell.length_c   1.000
_cell.angle_alpha   90.00
_cell.angle_beta   90.00
_cell.angle_gamma   90.00
#
_symmetry.space_group_name_H-M   'P 1'
#
loop_
_entity.id
_entity.type
_entity.pdbx_description
1 polymer ?
#
loop_
_entity_poly.entity_id
_entity_poly.type
_entity_poly.pdbx_seq_one_letter_code
_entity_poly.pdbx_strand_id
1 'polypeptide(L)'
;SDWTPVSPQLMNYYSVNRTISEGLFPHMKNGYKRNVVEYYENLFKYDEMLSQAKKTILNGPVEYKSLSLKEDFEEFRNSFDCADVFIVLCAVVAGMSFAYGLFKKCNRKVIICEREPLLDVRSKKFVISQ
;
A
#
# COMPACT_ATOMS: atom_id res chain seq x y z
N SER A 1 -13.46 20.23 43.75
CA SER A 1 -13.30 20.78 42.39
C SER A 1 -12.48 19.77 41.62
N ASP A 2 -13.13 18.96 40.78
CA ASP A 2 -12.48 17.83 40.07
C ASP A 2 -11.73 18.27 38.80
N TRP A 3 -11.63 19.58 38.57
CA TRP A 3 -10.96 20.14 37.42
C TRP A 3 -9.52 20.49 37.77
N THR A 4 -8.57 19.67 37.30
CA THR A 4 -7.15 20.01 37.37
C THR A 4 -6.67 20.63 36.05
N PRO A 5 -5.66 21.51 36.10
CA PRO A 5 -5.06 22.07 34.89
C PRO A 5 -4.51 20.98 33.96
N VAL A 6 -4.48 21.25 32.66
CA VAL A 6 -3.90 20.32 31.68
C VAL A 6 -2.39 20.17 31.96
N SER A 7 -1.96 18.95 32.24
CA SER A 7 -0.57 18.54 32.38
C SER A 7 -0.16 17.71 31.15
N PRO A 8 0.90 18.11 30.43
CA PRO A 8 1.41 17.36 29.28
C PRO A 8 1.78 15.90 29.59
N GLN A 9 2.24 15.63 30.82
CA GLN A 9 2.65 14.28 31.24
C GLN A 9 1.46 13.34 31.44
N LEU A 10 0.36 13.88 31.98
CA LEU A 10 -0.85 13.11 32.29
C LEU A 10 -1.80 13.06 31.07
N MET A 11 -1.67 14.01 30.13
CA MET A 11 -2.59 14.20 29.01
C MET A 11 -4.04 14.17 29.51
N ASN A 12 -4.29 14.87 30.62
CA ASN A 12 -5.60 14.91 31.25
C ASN A 12 -6.57 15.72 30.40
N TYR A 13 -7.77 15.19 30.23
CA TYR A 13 -8.83 15.78 29.43
C TYR A 13 -10.18 15.53 30.09
N TYR A 14 -11.14 16.40 29.77
CA TYR A 14 -12.50 16.28 30.24
C TYR A 14 -13.37 15.68 29.13
N SER A 15 -13.93 14.50 29.38
CA SER A 15 -14.78 13.81 28.43
C SER A 15 -16.21 14.33 28.56
N VAL A 16 -16.58 15.35 27.79
CA VAL A 16 -17.97 15.84 27.71
C VAL A 16 -18.75 14.90 26.80
N ASN A 17 -19.34 13.83 27.36
CA ASN A 17 -20.26 12.99 26.60
C ASN A 17 -21.65 13.64 26.57
N ARG A 18 -22.34 13.60 25.42
CA ARG A 18 -23.62 14.30 25.21
C ARG A 18 -24.85 13.58 25.78
N THR A 19 -24.68 12.44 26.46
CA THR A 19 -25.80 11.76 27.14
C THR A 19 -26.04 12.35 28.53
N ILE A 20 -26.37 13.64 28.59
CA ILE A 20 -26.90 14.29 29.81
C ILE A 20 -28.15 13.56 30.31
N SER A 21 -28.87 12.87 29.41
CA SER A 21 -30.03 12.02 29.70
C SER A 21 -29.75 10.81 30.61
N GLU A 22 -28.49 10.39 30.75
CA GLU A 22 -28.11 9.19 31.51
C GLU A 22 -27.58 9.50 32.92
N GLY A 23 -27.57 10.78 33.34
CA GLY A 23 -27.06 11.17 34.66
C GLY A 23 -25.55 10.94 34.85
N LEU A 24 -24.81 10.74 33.76
CA LEU A 24 -23.36 10.54 33.77
C LEU A 24 -22.66 11.89 33.89
N PHE A 25 -22.09 12.15 35.07
CA PHE A 25 -21.26 13.32 35.28
C PHE A 25 -19.93 13.16 34.54
N PRO A 26 -19.44 14.22 33.89
CA PRO A 26 -18.16 14.14 33.22
C PRO A 26 -17.03 14.02 34.26
N HIS A 27 -16.13 13.08 34.02
CA HIS A 27 -14.97 12.83 34.87
C HIS A 27 -13.68 13.11 34.10
N MET A 28 -12.64 13.49 34.83
CA MET A 28 -11.31 13.67 34.27
C MET A 28 -10.74 12.32 33.84
N LYS A 29 -10.25 12.24 32.61
CA LYS A 29 -9.59 11.07 32.04
C LYS A 29 -8.17 11.44 31.65
N ASN A 30 -7.28 10.45 31.57
CA ASN A 30 -5.87 10.62 31.22
C ASN A 30 -5.56 9.92 29.88
N GLY A 31 -4.47 10.32 29.23
CA GLY A 31 -3.97 9.66 28.02
C GLY A 31 -4.85 9.84 26.79
N TYR A 32 -5.41 11.04 26.57
CA TYR A 32 -6.20 11.32 25.37
C TYR A 32 -5.41 10.97 24.09
N LYS A 33 -5.90 9.99 23.32
CA LYS A 33 -5.32 9.58 22.03
C LYS A 33 -3.79 9.40 22.07
N ARG A 34 -3.25 8.85 23.18
CA ARG A 34 -1.81 8.68 23.38
C ARG A 34 -1.12 7.99 22.20
N ASN A 35 -1.74 6.94 21.65
CA ASN A 35 -1.26 6.22 20.47
C ASN A 35 -1.09 7.11 19.23
N VAL A 36 -2.00 8.07 19.01
CA VAL A 36 -1.92 9.02 17.89
C VAL A 36 -0.80 10.03 18.14
N VAL A 37 -0.68 10.53 19.37
CA VAL A 37 0.38 11.47 19.75
C VAL A 37 1.76 10.80 19.57
N GLU A 38 1.93 9.59 20.09
CA GLU A 38 3.17 8.81 19.94
C GLU A 38 3.51 8.54 18.47
N TYR A 39 2.52 8.24 17.64
CA TYR A 39 2.74 8.05 16.20
C TYR A 39 3.35 9.30 15.54
N TYR A 40 2.77 10.48 15.78
CA TYR A 40 3.27 11.72 15.19
C TYR A 40 4.61 12.16 15.78
N GLU A 41 4.85 11.96 17.08
CA GLU A 41 6.15 12.22 17.69
C GLU A 41 7.26 11.37 17.06
N ASN A 42 6.99 10.08 16.82
CA ASN A 42 7.94 9.19 16.18
C ASN A 42 8.16 9.54 14.71
N LEU A 43 7.11 9.97 14.00
CA LEU A 43 7.22 10.44 12.62
C LEU A 43 8.13 11.67 12.52
N PHE A 44 7.97 12.62 13.44
CA PHE A 44 8.81 13.82 13.49
C PHE A 44 10.28 13.49 13.77
N LYS A 45 10.55 12.61 14.75
CA LYS A 45 11.91 12.13 15.03
C LYS A 45 12.54 11.44 13.83
N TYR A 46 11.76 10.63 13.11
CA TYR A 46 12.24 9.95 11.91
C TYR A 46 12.60 10.93 10.79
N ASP A 47 11.79 11.97 10.56
CA ASP A 47 12.08 13.01 9.57
C ASP A 47 13.33 13.83 9.92
N GLU A 48 13.53 14.12 11.22
CA GLU A 48 14.74 14.77 11.70
C GLU A 48 15.99 13.91 11.43
N MET A 49 15.92 12.61 11.72
CA MET A 49 17.01 11.67 11.43
C MET A 49 17.32 11.60 9.93
N LEU A 50 16.31 11.55 9.07
CA LEU A 50 16.50 11.58 7.62
C LEU A 50 17.15 12.89 7.16
N SER A 51 16.72 14.02 7.72
CA SER A 51 17.28 15.33 7.42
C SER A 51 18.75 15.43 7.82
N GLN A 52 19.11 14.87 8.98
CA GLN A 52 20.51 14.78 9.43
C GLN A 52 21.32 13.85 8.52
N ALA A 53 20.81 12.68 8.18
CA ALA A 53 21.47 11.74 7.27
C ALA A 53 21.73 12.37 5.89
N LYS A 54 20.75 13.08 5.32
CA LYS A 54 20.92 13.83 4.06
C LYS A 54 22.01 14.88 4.15
N LYS A 55 22.08 15.64 5.25
CA LYS A 55 23.16 16.62 5.46
C LYS A 55 24.53 15.95 5.52
N THR A 56 24.65 14.80 6.17
CA THR A 56 25.90 14.03 6.21
C THR A 56 26.31 13.52 4.83
N ILE A 57 25.36 13.05 4.02
CA ILE A 57 25.63 12.59 2.64
C ILE A 57 26.03 13.76 1.74
N LEU A 58 25.37 14.92 1.84
CA LEU A 58 25.73 16.13 1.08
C LEU A 58 27.09 16.71 1.46
N ASN A 59 27.52 16.53 2.72
CA ASN A 59 28.81 17.00 3.22
C ASN A 59 29.92 15.94 3.13
N GLY A 60 29.62 14.73 2.68
CA GLY A 60 30.63 13.73 2.38
C GLY A 60 31.44 14.16 1.15
N PRO A 61 32.74 13.83 1.07
CA PRO A 61 33.48 14.03 -0.17
C PRO A 61 32.76 13.25 -1.26
N VAL A 62 32.14 13.98 -2.20
CA VAL A 62 31.56 13.39 -3.39
C VAL A 62 32.74 12.87 -4.21
N GLU A 63 33.13 11.62 -3.97
CA GLU A 63 33.91 10.87 -4.93
C GLU A 63 33.01 10.71 -6.14
N TYR A 64 33.18 11.61 -7.11
CA TYR A 64 32.75 11.35 -8.47
C TYR A 64 33.56 10.15 -8.93
N LYS A 65 33.11 8.92 -8.63
CA LYS A 65 33.38 7.81 -9.53
C LYS A 65 32.74 8.25 -10.83
N SER A 66 33.55 8.82 -11.72
CA SER A 66 33.22 8.96 -13.12
C SER A 66 32.93 7.54 -13.58
N LEU A 67 31.67 7.12 -13.48
CA LEU A 67 31.19 5.98 -14.22
C LEU A 67 31.47 6.37 -15.66
N SER A 68 32.49 5.72 -16.23
CA SER A 68 32.83 5.77 -17.64
C SER A 68 31.69 5.10 -18.41
N LEU A 69 30.49 5.69 -18.37
CA LEU A 69 29.30 5.19 -19.03
C LEU A 69 29.51 5.07 -20.53
N LYS A 70 30.51 5.76 -21.08
CA LYS A 70 30.88 5.66 -22.49
C LYS A 70 31.61 4.35 -22.80
N GLU A 71 32.58 3.94 -21.99
CA GLU A 71 33.34 2.71 -22.23
C GLU A 71 32.49 1.48 -21.92
N ASP A 72 31.75 1.50 -20.80
CA ASP A 72 30.87 0.38 -20.41
C ASP A 72 29.74 0.16 -21.42
N PHE A 73 29.20 1.23 -22.03
CA PHE A 73 28.13 1.13 -23.02
C PHE A 73 28.63 0.71 -24.41
N GLU A 74 29.85 1.08 -24.78
CA GLU A 74 30.50 0.61 -26.02
C GLU A 74 30.84 -0.89 -25.92
N GLU A 75 31.38 -1.35 -24.80
CA GLU A 75 31.64 -2.77 -24.56
C GLU A 75 30.35 -3.59 -24.49
N PHE A 76 29.33 -3.08 -23.79
CA PHE A 76 27.98 -3.68 -23.76
C PHE A 76 27.38 -3.76 -25.16
N ARG A 77 27.45 -2.69 -25.97
CA ARG A 77 26.95 -2.68 -27.35
C ARG A 77 27.69 -3.66 -28.25
N ASN A 78 29.00 -3.77 -28.12
CA ASN A 78 29.83 -4.71 -28.89
C ASN A 78 29.66 -6.16 -28.41
N SER A 79 29.13 -6.37 -27.21
CA SER A 79 28.82 -7.70 -26.67
C SER A 79 27.50 -8.30 -27.19
N PHE A 80 26.60 -7.50 -27.77
CA PHE A 80 25.40 -8.04 -28.41
C PHE A 80 25.68 -8.35 -29.88
N ASP A 81 25.85 -9.62 -30.20
CA ASP A 81 25.85 -10.06 -31.58
C ASP A 81 24.42 -9.91 -32.17
N CYS A 82 24.32 -9.75 -33.50
CA CYS A 82 23.02 -9.64 -34.19
C CYS A 82 22.13 -10.87 -33.89
N ALA A 83 22.75 -12.01 -33.59
CA ALA A 83 22.09 -13.23 -33.15
C ALA A 83 21.36 -13.07 -31.79
N ASP A 84 21.97 -12.39 -30.81
CA ASP A 84 21.36 -12.20 -29.48
C ASP A 84 20.15 -11.29 -29.55
N VAL A 85 20.22 -10.23 -30.37
CA VAL A 85 19.08 -9.34 -30.63
C VAL A 85 17.93 -10.12 -31.27
N PHE A 86 18.23 -11.03 -32.20
CA PHE A 86 17.23 -11.87 -32.85
C PHE A 86 16.58 -12.86 -31.88
N ILE A 87 17.36 -13.46 -30.97
CA ILE A 87 16.84 -14.38 -29.93
C ILE A 87 15.89 -13.64 -28.99
N VAL A 88 16.27 -12.45 -28.51
CA VAL A 88 15.42 -11.63 -27.64
C VAL A 88 14.11 -11.25 -28.35
N LEU A 89 14.20 -10.83 -29.62
CA LEU A 89 13.02 -10.49 -30.42
C LEU A 89 12.08 -11.70 -30.58
N CYS A 90 12.62 -12.88 -30.89
CA CYS A 90 11.86 -14.12 -31.00
C CYS A 90 11.18 -14.50 -29.67
N ALA A 91 11.89 -14.36 -28.55
CA ALA A 91 11.35 -14.66 -27.22
C ALA A 91 10.18 -13.73 -26.86
N VAL A 92 10.29 -12.44 -27.18
CA VAL A 92 9.20 -11.46 -26.95
C VAL A 92 7.98 -11.80 -27.82
N VAL A 93 8.18 -12.09 -29.11
CA VAL A 93 7.07 -12.45 -30.02
C VAL A 93 6.40 -13.75 -29.59
N ALA A 94 7.17 -14.76 -29.17
CA ALA A 94 6.64 -16.01 -28.65
C ALA A 94 5.86 -15.80 -27.34
N GLY A 95 6.40 -15.00 -26.42
CA GLY A 95 5.73 -14.66 -25.16
C GLY A 95 4.41 -13.93 -25.37
N MET A 96 4.38 -12.94 -26.27
CA MET A 96 3.16 -12.23 -26.64
C MET A 96 2.15 -13.19 -27.27
N SER A 97 2.57 -14.06 -28.19
CA SER A 97 1.69 -15.05 -28.84
C SER A 97 1.10 -16.04 -27.83
N PHE A 98 1.87 -16.47 -26.83
CA PHE A 98 1.40 -17.32 -25.74
C PHE A 98 0.37 -16.59 -24.86
N ALA A 99 0.64 -15.33 -24.49
CA ALA A 99 -0.29 -14.50 -23.73
C ALA A 99 -1.62 -14.29 -24.47
N TYR A 100 -1.57 -13.97 -25.78
CA TYR A 100 -2.77 -13.87 -26.62
C TYR A 100 -3.53 -15.20 -26.72
N GLY A 101 -2.84 -16.34 -26.80
CA GLY A 101 -3.44 -17.67 -26.81
C GLY A 101 -4.17 -18.00 -25.49
N LEU A 102 -3.55 -17.67 -24.35
CA LEU A 102 -4.17 -17.82 -23.03
C LEU A 102 -5.39 -16.91 -22.87
N PHE A 103 -5.28 -15.66 -23.31
CA PHE A 103 -6.39 -14.71 -23.25
C PHE A 103 -7.60 -15.20 -24.08
N LYS A 104 -7.36 -15.71 -25.29
CA LYS A 104 -8.40 -16.29 -26.14
C LYS A 104 -9.03 -17.54 -25.52
N LYS A 105 -8.24 -18.39 -24.85
CA LYS A 105 -8.73 -19.60 -24.16
C LYS A 105 -9.56 -19.27 -22.91
N CYS A 106 -9.19 -18.23 -22.16
CA CYS A 106 -9.99 -17.71 -21.04
C CYS A 106 -11.32 -17.13 -21.51
N ASN A 107 -11.33 -16.27 -22.54
CA ASN A 107 -12.57 -15.70 -23.07
C ASN A 107 -13.53 -16.79 -23.61
N ARG A 108 -13.00 -17.86 -24.21
CA ARG A 108 -13.85 -18.96 -24.69
C ARG A 108 -14.50 -19.77 -23.57
N LYS A 109 -13.85 -19.90 -22.40
CA LYS A 109 -14.43 -20.58 -21.23
C LYS A 109 -15.49 -19.73 -20.54
N VAL A 110 -15.30 -18.40 -20.46
CA VAL A 110 -16.29 -17.49 -19.86
C VAL A 110 -17.62 -17.53 -20.61
N ILE A 111 -17.59 -17.56 -21.95
CA ILE A 111 -18.81 -17.67 -22.79
C ILE A 111 -19.55 -19.00 -22.58
N ILE A 112 -18.84 -20.08 -22.23
CA ILE A 112 -19.46 -21.41 -22.00
C ILE A 112 -20.08 -21.48 -20.59
N CYS A 113 -19.50 -20.83 -19.58
CA CYS A 113 -20.04 -20.80 -18.22
C CYS A 113 -21.31 -19.93 -18.05
N GLU A 114 -21.60 -19.03 -18.99
CA GLU A 114 -22.79 -18.16 -18.93
C GLU A 114 -24.07 -18.84 -19.49
N ARG A 115 -23.96 -20.05 -20.07
CA ARG A 115 -25.11 -20.75 -20.71
C ARG A 115 -25.80 -21.84 -19.87
N GLU A 116 -25.30 -22.18 -18.69
CA GLU A 116 -25.96 -23.11 -17.75
C GLU A 116 -25.67 -22.65 -16.30
N PRO A 117 -26.63 -22.45 -15.36
CA PRO A 117 -28.04 -22.86 -15.33
C PRO A 117 -29.04 -21.73 -14.95
N LEU A 118 -30.06 -21.48 -15.80
CA LEU A 118 -31.23 -20.65 -15.47
C LEU A 118 -32.49 -21.50 -15.19
N LEU A 119 -32.30 -22.75 -14.73
CA LEU A 119 -33.38 -23.71 -14.49
C LEU A 119 -33.25 -24.38 -13.11
N ASP A 120 -33.09 -23.61 -12.02
CA ASP A 120 -33.36 -24.17 -10.68
C ASP A 120 -33.67 -23.12 -9.59
N VAL A 121 -34.58 -22.19 -9.86
CA VAL A 121 -35.10 -21.26 -8.84
C VAL A 121 -36.62 -21.15 -8.93
N ARG A 122 -37.32 -22.28 -8.78
CA ARG A 122 -38.78 -22.29 -8.58
C ARG A 122 -39.26 -23.47 -7.71
N SER A 123 -38.53 -23.79 -6.65
CA SER A 123 -38.93 -24.86 -5.71
C SER A 123 -38.66 -24.53 -4.24
N LYS A 124 -38.99 -23.31 -3.78
CA LYS A 124 -39.13 -23.06 -2.34
C LYS A 124 -40.51 -22.50 -2.03
N LYS A 125 -41.44 -23.44 -1.79
CA LYS A 125 -42.76 -23.23 -1.19
C LYS A 125 -42.58 -22.62 0.20
N PHE A 126 -43.14 -21.43 0.39
CA PHE A 126 -43.51 -20.91 1.71
C PHE A 126 -44.71 -21.71 2.22
N VAL A 127 -44.55 -22.39 3.35
CA VAL A 127 -45.66 -22.92 4.16
C VAL A 127 -45.76 -22.01 5.38
N ILE A 128 -46.81 -21.20 5.43
CA ILE A 128 -47.29 -20.53 6.64
C ILE A 128 -48.67 -21.10 6.87
N SER A 129 -48.86 -21.85 7.95
CA SER A 129 -50.19 -22.19 8.47
C SER A 129 -50.36 -21.45 9.78
N GLN A 130 -51.36 -20.57 9.82
CA GLN A 130 -52.11 -20.26 11.03
C GLN A 130 -53.16 -21.35 11.25
#